data_AF-A0A7R9WTY7-F1
#
_entry.id   AF-A0A7R9WTY7-F1
#
_cell.length_a   1.000
_cell.length_b   1.000
_cell.length_c   1.000
_cell.angle_alpha   90.00
_cell.angle_beta   90.00
_cell.angle_gamma   90.00
#
_symmetry.space_group_name_H-M   'P 1'
#
loop_
_entity.id
_entity.type
_entity.pdbx_description
1 polymer ?
#
loop_
_entity_poly.entity_id
_entity_poly.type
_entity_poly.pdbx_seq_one_letter_code
_entity_poly.pdbx_strand_id
1 'polypeptide(L)'
;PGFAAHAEDFALRYIVTGQIVTTESMNDGDQLRTLDANPLLISVTEPGGEATSSGDPSITINGIATIVKADITSFNLGVVHTIDAAHVPLWFGMSIVDVVSTNDSLRTLAMMIQRSPQLKSKLVGETDVTLMAPTDEAFQK
;
A
#
# COMPACT_ATOMS: atom_id res chain seq x y z
N PRO A 1 -13.68 6.25 -9.54
CA PRO A 1 -13.37 7.16 -8.41
C PRO A 1 -12.40 6.47 -7.45
N GLY A 2 -11.10 6.48 -7.75
CA GLY A 2 -10.14 5.53 -7.16
C GLY A 2 -9.04 6.09 -6.27
N PHE A 3 -8.79 7.40 -6.26
CA PHE A 3 -7.71 8.00 -5.45
C PHE A 3 -8.23 9.09 -4.52
N ALA A 4 -8.96 10.07 -5.07
CA ALA A 4 -9.46 11.20 -4.28
C ALA A 4 -10.44 10.82 -3.17
N ALA A 5 -11.21 9.73 -3.34
CA ALA A 5 -12.18 9.27 -2.34
C ALA A 5 -11.54 8.59 -1.12
N HIS A 6 -10.30 8.11 -1.24
CA HIS A 6 -9.57 7.38 -0.19
C HIS A 6 -8.23 8.03 0.16
N ALA A 7 -7.97 9.24 -0.35
CA ALA A 7 -6.71 9.95 -0.12
C ALA A 7 -6.45 10.20 1.39
N GLU A 8 -7.53 10.41 2.16
CA GLU A 8 -7.45 10.56 3.62
C GLU A 8 -7.03 9.24 4.28
N ASP A 9 -7.69 8.12 3.97
CA ASP A 9 -7.33 6.79 4.49
C ASP A 9 -5.87 6.43 4.18
N PHE A 10 -5.41 6.80 2.98
CA PHE A 10 -4.01 6.62 2.57
C PHE A 10 -3.05 7.42 3.44
N ALA A 11 -3.35 8.70 3.71
CA ALA A 11 -2.51 9.54 4.54
C ALA A 11 -2.40 9.01 5.98
N LEU A 12 -3.49 8.48 6.54
CA LEU A 12 -3.53 7.93 7.90
C LEU A 12 -2.58 6.75 8.12
N ARG A 13 -2.22 6.02 7.06
CA ARG A 13 -1.28 4.88 7.11
C ARG A 13 0.18 5.30 7.33
N TYR A 14 0.54 6.53 6.96
CA TYR A 14 1.89 7.07 7.17
C TYR A 14 2.02 7.80 8.51
N ILE A 15 0.93 7.89 9.28
CA ILE A 15 0.90 8.62 10.54
C ILE A 15 0.90 7.62 11.69
N VAL A 16 2.05 7.51 12.36
CA VAL A 16 2.19 6.80 13.63
C VAL A 16 1.68 7.69 14.77
N THR A 17 0.91 7.12 15.70
CA THR A 17 0.34 7.88 16.83
C THR A 17 0.64 7.25 18.17
N GLY A 18 0.56 8.07 19.22
CA GLY A 18 0.80 7.64 20.60
C GLY A 18 2.28 7.58 21.00
N GLN A 19 3.21 7.75 20.05
CA GLN A 19 4.65 7.78 20.32
C GLN A 19 5.40 8.56 19.23
N ILE A 20 6.48 9.22 19.62
CA ILE A 20 7.47 9.76 18.71
C ILE A 20 8.51 8.66 18.50
N VAL A 21 8.71 8.26 17.25
CA VAL A 21 9.65 7.20 16.91
C VAL A 21 10.79 7.81 16.12
N THR A 22 12.00 7.71 16.65
CA THR A 22 13.27 8.06 16.00
C THR A 22 14.00 6.79 15.60
N THR A 23 15.02 6.87 14.74
CA THR A 23 15.77 5.66 14.36
C THR A 23 16.51 5.03 15.54
N GLU A 24 16.86 5.83 16.56
CA GLU A 24 17.44 5.34 17.81
C GLU A 24 16.47 4.50 18.65
N SER A 25 15.17 4.75 18.52
CA SER A 25 14.12 4.01 19.24
C SER A 25 13.55 2.83 18.47
N MET A 26 13.90 2.69 17.18
CA MET A 26 13.42 1.62 16.31
C MET A 26 14.25 0.36 16.49
N ASN A 27 13.59 -0.76 16.80
CA ASN A 27 14.19 -2.07 16.88
C ASN A 27 13.65 -3.00 15.79
N ASP A 28 14.43 -4.03 15.45
CA ASP A 28 13.98 -5.05 14.52
C ASP A 28 12.78 -5.82 15.08
N GLY A 29 11.71 -5.91 14.29
CA GLY A 29 10.45 -6.53 14.69
C GLY A 29 9.46 -5.58 15.38
N ASP A 30 9.78 -4.29 15.55
CA ASP A 30 8.86 -3.34 16.15
C ASP A 30 7.59 -3.17 15.31
N GLN A 31 6.44 -3.05 15.99
CA GLN A 31 5.15 -2.80 15.36
C GLN A 31 4.63 -1.42 15.74
N LEU A 32 4.68 -0.48 14.80
CA LEU A 32 4.21 0.87 15.02
C LEU A 32 2.72 0.97 14.72
N ARG A 33 1.95 1.46 15.70
CA ARG A 33 0.52 1.70 15.53
C ARG A 33 0.27 2.95 14.71
N THR A 34 -0.43 2.77 13.60
CA THR A 34 -0.89 3.82 12.68
C THR A 34 -2.32 4.26 13.01
N LEU A 35 -2.75 5.38 12.40
CA LEU A 35 -4.13 5.86 12.50
C LEU A 35 -5.14 4.99 11.75
N ASP A 36 -4.72 4.25 10.71
CA ASP A 36 -5.58 3.31 9.97
C ASP A 36 -5.78 1.95 10.69
N ALA A 37 -5.28 1.81 11.92
CA ALA A 37 -5.33 0.59 12.74
C ALA A 37 -4.57 -0.62 12.17
N ASN A 38 -3.75 -0.44 11.12
CA ASN A 38 -2.93 -1.48 10.52
C ASN A 38 -1.45 -1.24 10.85
N PRO A 39 -0.83 -2.01 11.77
CA PRO A 39 0.52 -1.72 12.24
C PRO A 39 1.56 -1.75 11.12
N LEU A 40 2.57 -0.89 11.22
CA LEU A 40 3.76 -0.95 10.38
C LEU A 40 4.79 -1.85 11.08
N LEU A 41 5.24 -2.89 10.38
CA LEU A 41 6.37 -3.70 10.82
C LEU A 41 7.66 -2.96 10.48
N ILE A 42 8.53 -2.79 11.47
CA ILE A 42 9.86 -2.24 11.32
C ILE A 42 10.85 -3.39 11.27
N SER A 43 11.72 -3.35 10.28
CA SER A 43 12.84 -4.28 10.18
C SER A 43 14.14 -3.49 10.10
N VAL A 44 15.02 -3.72 11.08
CA VAL A 44 16.31 -3.04 11.20
C VAL A 44 17.38 -4.04 10.78
N THR A 45 18.01 -3.78 9.65
CA THR A 45 19.14 -4.59 9.18
C THR A 45 20.42 -3.88 9.55
N GLU A 46 21.18 -4.48 10.47
CA GLU A 46 22.54 -4.03 10.78
C GLU A 46 23.41 -4.13 9.52
N PRO A 47 24.40 -3.24 9.32
CA PRO A 47 25.28 -3.27 8.17
C PRO A 47 26.16 -4.54 8.18
N GLY A 48 25.61 -5.62 7.63
CA GLY A 48 26.24 -6.93 7.52
C GLY A 48 26.87 -7.11 6.13
N GLY A 49 28.13 -6.72 5.99
CA GLY A 49 29.03 -7.27 4.98
C GLY A 49 29.22 -6.49 3.68
N GLU A 50 28.33 -5.56 3.32
CA GLU A 50 28.60 -4.61 2.23
C GLU A 50 28.15 -3.22 2.69
N ALA A 51 29.14 -2.33 2.83
CA ALA A 51 28.93 -0.97 3.28
C ALA A 51 27.95 -0.26 2.33
N THR A 52 26.71 -0.06 2.79
CA THR A 52 26.05 1.21 2.48
C THR A 52 27.05 2.27 2.94
N SER A 53 27.40 3.22 2.06
CA SER A 53 28.56 4.10 2.24
C SER A 53 28.47 5.05 3.46
N SER A 54 27.45 4.87 4.31
CA SER A 54 27.14 5.66 5.50
C SER A 54 27.45 4.93 6.83
N GLY A 55 27.57 3.60 6.86
CA GLY A 55 27.80 2.85 8.11
C GLY A 55 26.60 2.80 9.08
N ASP A 56 25.46 3.37 8.69
CA ASP A 56 24.21 3.36 9.45
C ASP A 56 23.38 2.10 9.15
N PRO A 57 22.59 1.60 10.13
CA PRO A 57 21.65 0.50 9.91
C PRO A 57 20.58 0.89 8.88
N SER A 58 20.23 -0.04 7.99
CA SER A 58 19.14 0.17 7.04
C SER A 58 17.82 -0.24 7.67
N ILE A 59 16.87 0.69 7.73
CA ILE A 59 15.54 0.47 8.31
C ILE A 59 14.52 0.35 7.20
N THR A 60 13.81 -0.77 7.17
CA THR A 60 12.73 -1.04 6.22
C THR A 60 11.38 -1.13 6.93
N ILE A 61 10.34 -0.68 6.24
CA ILE A 61 8.96 -0.63 6.69
C ILE A 61 8.17 -1.65 5.86
N ASN A 62 7.61 -2.65 6.56
CA ASN A 62 6.92 -3.82 5.99
C ASN A 62 7.73 -4.56 4.91
N GLY A 63 9.06 -4.45 4.95
CA GLY A 63 9.96 -5.06 3.95
C GLY A 63 9.83 -4.49 2.53
N ILE A 64 9.13 -3.36 2.34
CA ILE A 64 8.85 -2.78 1.02
C ILE A 64 9.50 -1.39 0.86
N ALA A 65 9.48 -0.57 1.91
CA ALA A 65 9.96 0.81 1.86
C ALA A 65 11.14 1.01 2.81
N THR A 66 12.21 1.66 2.37
CA THR A 66 13.40 1.96 3.15
C THR A 66 13.40 3.43 3.57
N ILE A 67 13.81 3.72 4.80
CA ILE A 67 13.99 5.11 5.25
C ILE A 67 15.24 5.69 4.57
N VAL A 68 15.05 6.77 3.80
CA VAL A 68 16.12 7.48 3.07
C VAL A 68 16.66 8.67 3.87
N LYS A 69 15.78 9.35 4.59
CA LYS A 69 16.13 10.48 5.46
C LYS A 69 15.29 10.39 6.71
N ALA A 70 15.98 10.30 7.83
CA ALA A 70 15.35 10.09 9.11
C ALA A 70 15.43 11.34 10.01
N ASP A 71 14.71 11.29 11.13
CA ASP A 71 14.82 12.22 12.26
C ASP A 71 14.71 13.70 11.90
N ILE A 72 13.87 14.01 10.91
CA ILE A 72 13.57 15.38 10.53
C ILE A 72 12.64 15.95 11.62
N THR A 73 13.22 16.71 12.53
CA THR A 73 12.49 17.34 13.63
C THR A 73 11.62 18.48 13.13
N SER A 74 10.38 18.50 13.60
CA SER A 74 9.42 19.58 13.37
C SER A 74 9.23 20.40 14.65
N PHE A 75 8.89 21.68 14.49
CA PHE A 75 8.63 22.60 15.61
C PHE A 75 7.51 22.13 16.55
N ASN A 76 6.63 21.24 16.09
CA ASN A 76 5.51 20.70 16.86
C ASN A 76 5.78 19.33 17.50
N LEU A 77 7.04 19.02 17.86
CA LEU A 77 7.45 17.74 18.48
C LEU A 77 7.18 16.50 17.63
N GLY A 78 6.92 16.66 16.33
CA GLY A 78 6.83 15.57 15.38
C GLY A 78 8.20 15.21 14.80
N VAL A 79 8.38 13.94 14.45
CA VAL A 79 9.52 13.45 13.67
C VAL A 79 9.01 12.96 12.32
N VAL A 80 9.67 13.38 11.24
CA VAL A 80 9.35 12.94 9.88
C VAL A 80 10.49 12.06 9.37
N HIS A 81 10.13 10.89 8.87
CA HIS A 81 11.00 9.98 8.14
C HIS A 81 10.54 9.94 6.68
N THR A 82 11.44 10.15 5.73
CA THR A 82 11.14 10.00 4.29
C THR A 82 11.53 8.60 3.84
N ILE A 83 10.66 7.97 3.06
CA ILE A 83 10.86 6.62 2.52
C ILE A 83 11.01 6.64 1.00
N ASP A 84 11.71 5.67 0.43
CA ASP A 84 11.95 5.53 -1.02
C ASP A 84 10.80 4.89 -1.80
N ALA A 85 9.96 4.10 -1.13
CA ALA A 85 8.83 3.41 -1.75
C ALA A 85 7.50 3.76 -1.07
N ALA A 86 6.45 3.88 -1.88
CA ALA A 86 5.10 4.01 -1.36
C ALA A 86 4.58 2.65 -0.91
N HIS A 87 4.30 2.51 0.39
CA HIS A 87 3.64 1.32 0.92
C HIS A 87 2.13 1.42 0.68
N VAL A 88 1.75 1.25 -0.59
CA VAL A 88 0.36 1.26 -1.03
C VAL A 88 -0.26 -0.11 -0.74
N PRO A 89 -1.39 -0.20 -0.03
CA PRO A 89 -2.06 -1.47 0.15
C PRO A 89 -2.49 -2.06 -1.20
N LEU A 90 -2.42 -3.39 -1.36
CA LEU A 90 -2.86 -4.07 -2.58
C LEU A 90 -4.34 -3.81 -2.93
N TRP A 91 -5.17 -3.51 -1.92
CA TRP A 91 -6.58 -3.12 -2.11
C TRP A 91 -6.79 -1.70 -2.65
N PHE A 92 -5.72 -0.90 -2.73
CA PHE A 92 -5.71 0.44 -3.31
C PHE A 92 -5.43 0.42 -4.83
N GLY A 93 -5.07 -0.74 -5.39
CA GLY A 93 -5.14 -0.95 -6.83
C GLY A 93 -6.60 -0.87 -7.30
N MET A 94 -6.84 -0.41 -8.52
CA MET A 94 -8.17 -0.57 -9.13
C MET A 94 -8.59 -2.03 -8.97
N SER A 95 -9.76 -2.27 -8.38
CA SER A 95 -10.28 -3.63 -8.29
C SER A 95 -10.38 -4.21 -9.71
N ILE A 96 -10.34 -5.53 -9.84
CA ILE A 96 -10.56 -6.16 -11.16
C ILE A 96 -11.89 -5.69 -11.77
N VAL A 97 -12.89 -5.40 -10.92
CA VAL A 97 -14.17 -4.82 -11.35
C VAL A 97 -13.99 -3.41 -11.92
N ASP A 98 -13.16 -2.56 -11.30
CA ASP A 98 -12.84 -1.22 -11.80
C ASP A 98 -12.03 -1.27 -13.09
N VAL A 99 -11.04 -2.17 -13.20
CA VAL A 99 -10.25 -2.38 -14.42
C VAL A 99 -11.14 -2.82 -15.57
N VAL A 100 -12.06 -3.77 -15.32
CA VAL A 100 -13.03 -4.23 -16.34
C VAL A 100 -14.01 -3.12 -16.70
N SER A 101 -14.44 -2.32 -15.73
CA SER A 101 -15.41 -1.23 -15.97
C SER A 101 -14.82 -0.02 -16.68
N THR A 102 -13.50 0.20 -16.59
CA THR A 102 -12.79 1.30 -17.26
C THR A 102 -12.30 0.95 -18.65
N ASN A 103 -12.31 -0.34 -19.02
CA ASN A 103 -11.86 -0.81 -20.32
C ASN A 103 -13.01 -0.84 -21.34
N ASP A 104 -12.91 -0.01 -22.38
CA ASP A 104 -13.93 0.11 -23.44
C ASP A 104 -14.16 -1.18 -24.24
N SER A 105 -13.23 -2.13 -24.24
CA SER A 105 -13.37 -3.42 -24.94
C SER A 105 -14.02 -4.52 -24.09
N LEU A 106 -14.32 -4.23 -22.82
CA LEU A 106 -14.86 -5.19 -21.84
C LEU A 106 -16.25 -4.77 -21.35
N ARG A 107 -16.99 -3.92 -22.07
CA ARG A 107 -18.26 -3.34 -21.59
C ARG A 107 -19.31 -4.41 -21.31
N THR A 108 -19.38 -5.44 -22.14
CA THR A 108 -20.31 -6.57 -21.98
C THR A 108 -20.02 -7.33 -20.68
N LEU A 109 -18.75 -7.60 -20.42
CA LEU A 109 -18.30 -8.24 -19.19
C LEU A 109 -18.56 -7.34 -17.96
N ALA A 110 -18.28 -6.04 -18.05
CA ALA A 110 -18.56 -5.07 -16.99
C ALA A 110 -20.04 -5.04 -16.63
N MET A 111 -20.94 -5.08 -17.62
CA MET A 111 -22.39 -5.18 -17.39
C MET A 111 -22.79 -6.49 -16.70
N MET A 112 -22.18 -7.62 -17.06
CA MET A 112 -22.43 -8.92 -16.42
C MET A 112 -22.02 -8.93 -14.95
N ILE A 113 -20.84 -8.36 -14.65
CA ILE A 113 -20.35 -8.20 -13.28
C ILE A 113 -21.25 -7.22 -12.51
N GLN A 114 -21.68 -6.12 -13.11
CA GLN A 114 -22.61 -5.18 -12.48
C GLN A 114 -23.96 -5.80 -12.13
N ARG A 115 -24.48 -6.69 -12.99
CA ARG A 115 -25.72 -7.42 -12.76
C ARG A 115 -25.61 -8.55 -11.74
N SER A 116 -24.39 -8.90 -11.32
CA SER A 116 -24.10 -10.01 -10.42
C SER A 116 -23.46 -9.53 -9.11
N PRO A 117 -24.25 -9.15 -8.09
CA PRO A 117 -23.72 -8.67 -6.81
C PRO A 117 -22.78 -9.67 -6.13
N GLN A 118 -23.09 -10.97 -6.25
CA GLN A 118 -22.27 -12.04 -5.69
C GLN A 118 -20.89 -12.13 -6.32
N LEU A 119 -20.79 -11.87 -7.63
CA LEU A 119 -19.52 -11.90 -8.36
C LEU A 119 -18.67 -10.67 -8.00
N LYS A 120 -19.29 -9.50 -7.84
CA LYS A 120 -18.63 -8.31 -7.29
C LYS A 120 -18.08 -8.57 -5.90
N SER A 121 -18.88 -9.10 -4.98
CA SER A 121 -18.43 -9.38 -3.61
C SER A 121 -17.30 -10.41 -3.58
N LYS A 122 -17.32 -11.42 -4.45
CA LYS A 122 -16.20 -12.36 -4.60
C LYS A 122 -14.95 -11.69 -5.16
N LEU A 123 -15.06 -10.94 -6.24
CA LEU A 123 -13.92 -10.27 -6.89
C LEU A 123 -13.30 -9.14 -6.05
N VAL A 124 -14.07 -8.54 -5.14
CA VAL A 124 -13.58 -7.55 -4.17
C VAL A 124 -12.93 -8.21 -2.96
N GLY A 125 -13.37 -9.42 -2.58
CA GLY A 125 -12.86 -10.15 -1.42
C GLY A 125 -11.66 -11.07 -1.71
N GLU A 126 -11.46 -11.46 -2.97
CA GLU A 126 -10.38 -12.37 -3.36
C GLU A 126 -9.12 -11.58 -3.77
N THR A 127 -8.05 -11.73 -2.99
CA THR A 127 -6.70 -11.26 -3.36
C THR A 127 -5.99 -12.41 -4.07
N ASP A 128 -5.38 -12.16 -5.24
CA ASP A 128 -4.68 -13.15 -6.10
C ASP A 128 -5.58 -13.97 -7.06
N VAL A 129 -6.41 -13.28 -7.87
CA VAL A 129 -7.18 -13.92 -8.95
C VAL A 129 -6.77 -13.41 -10.32
N THR A 130 -6.67 -14.34 -11.28
CA THR A 130 -6.49 -14.02 -12.69
C THR A 130 -7.84 -14.11 -13.41
N LEU A 131 -8.38 -12.97 -13.84
CA LEU A 131 -9.63 -12.94 -14.62
C LEU A 131 -9.32 -13.07 -16.11
N MET A 132 -9.75 -14.18 -16.74
CA MET A 132 -9.77 -14.28 -18.19
C MET A 132 -10.99 -13.53 -18.74
N ALA A 133 -10.79 -12.30 -19.19
CA ALA A 133 -11.83 -11.40 -19.64
C ALA A 133 -12.06 -11.51 -21.17
N PRO A 134 -13.21 -12.05 -21.64
CA PRO A 134 -13.57 -12.01 -23.06
C PRO A 134 -13.85 -10.58 -23.52
N THR A 135 -13.36 -10.22 -24.71
CA THR A 135 -13.63 -8.91 -25.34
C THR A 135 -15.06 -8.85 -25.88
N ASP A 136 -15.57 -7.63 -26.07
CA ASP A 136 -16.90 -7.40 -26.67
C ASP A 136 -17.02 -8.04 -28.06
N GLU A 137 -15.94 -8.07 -28.85
CA GLU A 137 -15.89 -8.77 -30.14
C GLU A 137 -16.06 -10.30 -30.00
N ALA A 138 -15.56 -10.89 -28.92
CA ALA A 138 -15.71 -12.32 -28.65
C ALA A 138 -17.17 -12.70 -28.34
N PHE A 139 -17.98 -11.76 -27.83
CA PHE A 139 -19.42 -11.95 -27.63
C PHE A 139 -20.27 -11.75 -28.89
N GLN A 140 -19.68 -11.22 -29.97
CA GLN A 140 -20.37 -10.94 -31.25
C GLN A 140 -20.15 -12.03 -32.31
N LYS A 141 -19.45 -13.11 -31.98
CA LYS A 141 -19.32 -14.32 -32.82
C LYS A 141 -20.30 -15.39 -32.41
#